data_AF-A0A392QT39-F1
#
_entry.id   AF-A0A392QT39-F1
#
_cell.length_a   1.000
_cell.length_b   1.000
_cell.length_c   1.000
_cell.angle_alpha   90.00
_cell.angle_beta   90.00
_cell.angle_gamma   90.00
#
_symmetry.space_group_name_H-M   'P 1'
#
loop_
_entity.id
_entity.type
_entity.pdbx_description
1 polymer ?
#
loop_
_entity_poly.entity_id
_entity_poly.type
_entity_poly.pdbx_seq_one_letter_code
_entity_poly.pdbx_strand_id
1 'polypeptide(L)'
;MLDRYVLSSKIQSALGYMAPEFACKTVKITEKCDVYGFGVLVLEIVTGKRPVEYMEDDVVVLCDMVRGALDEGRVEECIDERLLGKFPVEEVIPVIKLGLVCTSQVPSNRPEMGEVVTILELIRCPSGSDGQEELLG
;
A
#
# COMPACT_ATOMS: atom_id res chain seq x y z
N MET A 1 -31.85 -7.37 9.94
CA MET A 1 -31.30 -7.81 8.64
C MET A 1 -30.24 -6.83 8.12
N LEU A 2 -30.48 -5.51 8.18
CA LEU A 2 -29.43 -4.50 7.91
C LEU A 2 -28.19 -4.63 8.80
N ASP A 3 -28.34 -4.89 10.11
CA ASP A 3 -27.18 -5.03 11.01
C ASP A 3 -26.22 -6.14 10.58
N ARG A 4 -26.74 -7.29 10.10
CA ARG A 4 -25.89 -8.37 9.58
C ARG A 4 -25.19 -7.98 8.29
N TYR A 5 -25.83 -7.20 7.41
CA TYR A 5 -25.22 -6.73 6.17
C TYR A 5 -24.15 -5.66 6.44
N VAL A 6 -24.42 -4.73 7.37
CA VAL A 6 -23.45 -3.71 7.83
C VAL A 6 -22.29 -4.35 8.59
N LEU A 7 -22.53 -5.39 9.41
CA LEU A 7 -21.45 -6.19 9.99
C LEU A 7 -20.69 -6.96 8.91
N SER A 8 -21.37 -7.55 7.93
CA SER A 8 -20.74 -8.27 6.82
C SER A 8 -19.86 -7.35 5.97
N SER A 9 -20.32 -6.13 5.65
CA SER A 9 -19.55 -5.17 4.87
C SER A 9 -18.38 -4.58 5.65
N LYS A 10 -18.53 -4.34 6.96
CA LYS A 10 -17.43 -3.94 7.84
C LYS A 10 -16.37 -5.05 7.99
N ILE A 11 -16.81 -6.31 8.09
CA ILE A 11 -15.92 -7.46 8.15
C ILE A 11 -15.20 -7.64 6.82
N GLN A 12 -15.91 -7.58 5.68
CA GLN A 12 -15.29 -7.63 4.35
C GLN A 12 -14.30 -6.49 4.09
N SER A 13 -14.61 -5.28 4.56
CA SER A 13 -13.68 -4.15 4.51
C SER A 13 -12.42 -4.43 5.34
N ALA A 14 -12.56 -4.95 6.56
CA ALA A 14 -11.43 -5.32 7.39
C ALA A 14 -10.59 -6.48 6.81
N LEU A 15 -11.22 -7.45 6.15
CA LEU A 15 -10.54 -8.60 5.55
C LEU A 15 -9.49 -8.20 4.51
N GLY A 16 -9.69 -7.10 3.79
CA GLY A 16 -8.72 -6.62 2.80
C GLY A 16 -7.39 -6.16 3.41
N TYR A 17 -7.37 -5.80 4.70
CA TYR A 17 -6.18 -5.33 5.42
C TYR A 17 -5.62 -6.39 6.38
N MET A 18 -6.29 -7.53 6.53
CA MET A 18 -5.85 -8.58 7.44
C MET A 18 -4.67 -9.36 6.87
N ALA A 19 -3.63 -9.50 7.67
CA ALA A 19 -2.49 -10.33 7.33
C ALA A 19 -2.93 -11.80 7.16
N PRO A 20 -2.35 -12.54 6.20
CA PRO A 20 -2.78 -13.90 5.83
C PRO A 20 -2.73 -14.88 7.01
N GLU A 21 -1.81 -14.68 7.95
CA GLU A 21 -1.67 -15.52 9.13
C GLU A 21 -2.86 -15.45 10.11
N PHE A 22 -3.72 -14.42 10.03
CA PHE A 22 -4.96 -14.37 10.83
C PHE A 22 -5.90 -15.55 10.54
N ALA A 23 -5.82 -16.14 9.33
CA ALA A 23 -6.61 -17.32 8.98
C ALA A 23 -6.07 -18.61 9.64
N CYS A 24 -4.80 -18.62 10.05
CA CYS A 24 -4.15 -19.77 10.64
C CYS A 24 -4.28 -19.77 12.17
N LYS A 25 -5.09 -20.68 12.71
CA LYS A 25 -5.31 -20.85 14.16
C LYS A 25 -4.03 -21.10 14.98
N THR A 26 -2.94 -21.48 14.34
CA THR A 26 -1.66 -21.84 14.96
C THR A 26 -0.61 -20.73 14.92
N VAL A 27 -0.82 -19.66 14.14
CA VAL A 27 0.16 -18.57 14.02
C VAL A 27 -0.15 -17.48 15.04
N LYS A 28 0.88 -16.99 15.73
CA LYS A 28 0.75 -15.92 16.71
C LYS A 28 0.46 -14.60 15.97
N ILE A 29 -0.56 -13.89 16.43
CA ILE A 29 -0.77 -12.49 16.04
C ILE A 29 0.40 -11.67 16.64
N THR A 30 1.04 -10.86 15.81
CA THR A 30 2.21 -10.04 16.16
C THR A 30 2.05 -8.64 15.57
N GLU A 31 2.93 -7.71 15.92
CA GLU A 31 3.04 -6.37 15.32
C GLU A 31 3.21 -6.40 13.79
N LYS A 32 3.70 -7.52 13.23
CA LYS A 32 3.82 -7.71 11.78
C LYS A 32 2.47 -7.71 11.07
N CYS A 33 1.38 -7.99 11.78
CA CYS A 33 0.03 -7.85 11.24
C CYS A 33 -0.33 -6.39 10.94
N ASP A 34 0.05 -5.47 11.82
CA ASP A 34 -0.18 -4.05 11.62
C ASP A 34 0.67 -3.50 10.48
N VAL A 35 1.91 -4.00 10.34
CA VAL A 35 2.78 -3.68 9.19
C VAL A 35 2.13 -4.11 7.87
N TYR A 36 1.52 -5.30 7.83
CA TYR A 36 0.80 -5.76 6.63
C TYR A 36 -0.39 -4.83 6.30
N GLY A 37 -1.25 -4.55 7.28
CA GLY A 37 -2.39 -3.66 7.08
C GLY A 37 -1.97 -2.25 6.64
N PHE A 38 -0.88 -1.73 7.20
CA PHE A 38 -0.27 -0.48 6.76
C PHE A 38 0.20 -0.55 5.30
N GLY A 39 0.88 -1.63 4.90
CA GLY A 39 1.31 -1.83 3.52
C GLY A 39 0.13 -1.84 2.54
N VAL A 40 -0.97 -2.50 2.88
CA VAL A 40 -2.20 -2.48 2.08
C VAL A 40 -2.74 -1.05 1.96
N LEU A 41 -2.80 -0.31 3.07
CA LEU A 41 -3.26 1.08 3.07
C LEU A 41 -2.38 1.99 2.18
N VAL A 42 -1.05 1.82 2.22
CA VAL A 42 -0.14 2.56 1.35
C VAL A 42 -0.46 2.29 -0.12
N LEU A 43 -0.67 1.03 -0.50
CA LEU A 43 -1.01 0.65 -1.86
C LEU A 43 -2.39 1.20 -2.27
N GLU A 44 -3.38 1.16 -1.39
CA GLU A 44 -4.70 1.75 -1.63
C GLU A 44 -4.60 3.26 -1.88
N ILE A 45 -3.81 3.98 -1.10
CA ILE A 45 -3.61 5.44 -1.26
C ILE A 45 -2.98 5.76 -2.61
N VAL A 46 -1.92 5.05 -2.98
CA VAL A 46 -1.18 5.34 -4.22
C VAL A 46 -1.97 4.97 -5.48
N THR A 47 -2.73 3.88 -5.41
CA THR A 47 -3.47 3.36 -6.57
C THR A 47 -4.90 3.92 -6.67
N GLY A 48 -5.45 4.43 -5.56
CA GLY A 48 -6.84 4.84 -5.46
C GLY A 48 -7.84 3.67 -5.54
N LYS A 49 -7.35 2.41 -5.49
CA LYS A 49 -8.14 1.19 -5.64
C LYS A 49 -8.42 0.53 -4.29
N ARG A 50 -9.57 -0.13 -4.17
CA ARG A 50 -9.91 -0.90 -2.96
C ARG A 50 -8.96 -2.09 -2.78
N PRO A 51 -8.63 -2.49 -1.54
CA PRO A 51 -7.77 -3.64 -1.27
C PRO A 51 -8.27 -4.95 -1.85
N VAL A 52 -9.59 -5.13 -1.85
CA VAL A 52 -10.28 -6.30 -2.41
C VAL A 52 -11.47 -5.81 -3.21
N GLU A 53 -11.60 -6.28 -4.44
CA GLU A 53 -12.74 -6.02 -5.30
C GLU A 53 -13.35 -7.33 -5.79
N TYR A 54 -14.66 -7.48 -5.58
CA TYR A 54 -15.43 -8.64 -6.00
C TYR A 54 -16.06 -8.34 -7.36
N MET A 55 -15.70 -9.13 -8.36
CA MET A 55 -16.30 -9.15 -9.69
C MET A 55 -17.32 -10.29 -9.79
N GLU A 56 -18.05 -10.38 -10.90
CA GLU A 56 -19.11 -11.40 -11.07
C GLU A 56 -18.60 -12.84 -10.88
N ASP A 57 -17.39 -13.16 -11.37
CA ASP A 57 -16.78 -14.49 -11.30
C ASP A 57 -15.34 -14.49 -10.74
N ASP A 58 -14.86 -13.38 -10.18
CA ASP A 58 -13.47 -13.25 -9.72
C ASP A 58 -13.31 -12.32 -8.50
N VAL A 59 -12.19 -12.48 -7.78
CA VAL A 59 -11.81 -11.61 -6.66
C VAL A 59 -10.41 -11.07 -6.91
N VAL A 60 -10.33 -9.75 -7.06
CA VAL A 60 -9.05 -9.06 -7.28
C VAL A 60 -8.51 -8.55 -5.97
N VAL A 61 -7.30 -9.00 -5.62
CA VAL A 61 -6.55 -8.53 -4.46
C VAL A 61 -5.51 -7.50 -4.91
N LEU A 62 -5.57 -6.30 -4.33
CA LEU A 62 -4.74 -5.17 -4.75
C LEU A 62 -3.24 -5.48 -4.69
N CYS A 63 -2.79 -6.16 -3.64
CA CYS A 63 -1.37 -6.51 -3.47
C CYS A 63 -0.86 -7.41 -4.60
N ASP A 64 -1.66 -8.38 -5.02
CA ASP A 64 -1.29 -9.32 -6.08
C ASP A 64 -1.27 -8.64 -7.45
N MET A 65 -2.28 -7.78 -7.71
CA MET A 65 -2.33 -6.96 -8.92
C MET A 65 -1.10 -6.05 -9.05
N VAL A 66 -0.75 -5.32 -7.97
CA VAL A 66 0.39 -4.39 -7.98
C VAL A 66 1.71 -5.15 -8.07
N ARG A 67 1.83 -6.33 -7.44
CA ARG A 67 3.02 -7.19 -7.57
C ARG A 67 3.21 -7.69 -8.99
N GLY A 68 2.15 -8.19 -9.63
CA GLY A 68 2.21 -8.60 -11.03
C GLY A 68 2.63 -7.47 -11.96
N ALA A 69 2.06 -6.27 -11.77
CA ALA A 69 2.47 -5.10 -12.54
C ALA A 69 3.94 -4.71 -12.29
N LEU A 70 4.44 -4.82 -11.06
CA LEU A 70 5.85 -4.57 -10.76
C LEU A 70 6.78 -5.58 -11.45
N ASP A 71 6.44 -6.87 -11.39
CA ASP A 71 7.21 -7.95 -12.00
C ASP A 71 7.28 -7.83 -13.53
N GLU A 72 6.23 -7.26 -14.15
CA GLU A 72 6.16 -6.97 -15.58
C GLU A 72 6.78 -5.61 -15.98
N GLY A 73 7.23 -4.80 -15.02
CA GLY A 73 7.77 -3.47 -15.28
C GLY A 73 6.73 -2.40 -15.62
N ARG A 74 5.46 -2.64 -15.26
CA ARG A 74 4.29 -1.78 -15.54
C ARG A 74 3.69 -1.12 -14.30
N VAL A 75 4.45 -1.04 -13.20
CA VAL A 75 3.97 -0.53 -11.91
C VAL A 75 3.44 0.92 -11.97
N GLU A 76 3.92 1.73 -12.91
CA GLU A 76 3.43 3.10 -13.12
C GLU A 76 1.95 3.13 -13.55
N GLU A 77 1.48 2.10 -14.26
CA GLU A 77 0.07 1.95 -14.66
C GLU A 77 -0.87 1.71 -13.48
N CYS A 78 -0.32 1.36 -12.30
CA CYS A 78 -1.11 1.17 -11.09
C CYS A 78 -1.45 2.48 -10.37
N ILE A 79 -0.74 3.58 -10.66
CA ILE A 79 -0.88 4.84 -9.94
C ILE A 79 -2.24 5.47 -10.25
N ASP A 80 -2.86 6.07 -9.23
CA ASP A 80 -4.19 6.68 -9.35
C ASP A 80 -4.21 7.75 -10.47
N GLU A 81 -4.97 7.48 -11.53
CA GLU A 81 -5.13 8.35 -12.68
C GLU A 81 -5.65 9.75 -12.29
N ARG A 82 -6.37 9.87 -11.17
CA ARG A 82 -6.88 11.14 -10.65
C ARG A 82 -5.77 12.08 -10.19
N LEU A 83 -4.56 11.58 -9.96
CA LEU A 83 -3.39 12.41 -9.69
C LEU A 83 -2.91 13.15 -10.93
N LEU A 84 -3.33 12.75 -12.15
CA LEU A 84 -3.02 13.43 -13.41
C LEU A 84 -1.51 13.69 -13.61
N GLY A 85 -0.67 12.74 -13.20
CA GLY A 85 0.80 12.85 -13.27
C GLY A 85 1.41 13.87 -12.30
N LYS A 86 0.65 14.41 -11.34
CA LYS A 86 1.11 15.40 -10.36
C LYS A 86 1.72 14.73 -9.12
N PHE A 87 2.76 13.94 -9.34
CA PHE A 87 3.54 13.32 -8.27
C PHE A 87 4.99 13.10 -8.73
N PRO A 88 5.96 13.15 -7.82
CA PRO A 88 7.34 12.77 -8.12
C PRO A 88 7.44 11.24 -8.30
N VAL A 89 7.77 10.78 -9.51
CA VAL A 89 7.86 9.35 -9.84
C VAL A 89 8.95 8.67 -9.02
N GLU A 90 10.04 9.39 -8.79
CA GLU A 90 11.16 9.04 -7.93
C GLU A 90 10.77 8.76 -6.47
N GLU A 91 9.64 9.29 -6.00
CA GLU A 91 9.11 8.97 -4.67
C GLU A 91 8.06 7.86 -4.72
N VAL A 92 7.13 7.93 -5.69
CA VAL A 92 5.96 7.05 -5.71
C VAL A 92 6.35 5.58 -5.93
N ILE A 93 7.34 5.31 -6.80
CA ILE A 93 7.76 3.94 -7.10
C ILE A 93 8.42 3.29 -5.87
N PRO A 94 9.36 3.93 -5.16
CA PRO A 94 9.84 3.44 -3.87
C PRO A 94 8.74 3.23 -2.83
N VAL A 95 7.74 4.13 -2.74
CA VAL A 95 6.60 3.96 -1.82
C VAL A 95 5.81 2.69 -2.16
N ILE A 96 5.52 2.43 -3.43
CA ILE A 96 4.84 1.20 -3.87
C ILE A 96 5.66 -0.03 -3.48
N LYS A 97 6.98 -0.02 -3.75
CA LYS A 97 7.87 -1.11 -3.37
C LYS A 97 7.87 -1.37 -1.87
N LEU A 98 7.93 -0.31 -1.05
CA LEU A 98 7.82 -0.42 0.40
C LEU A 98 6.47 -1.04 0.82
N GLY A 99 5.36 -0.58 0.23
CA GLY A 99 4.04 -1.16 0.43
C GLY A 99 4.02 -2.66 0.16
N LEU A 100 4.63 -3.11 -0.95
CA LEU A 100 4.74 -4.52 -1.31
C LEU A 100 5.61 -5.34 -0.35
N VAL A 101 6.69 -4.78 0.19
CA VAL A 101 7.51 -5.47 1.20
C VAL A 101 6.73 -5.61 2.51
N CYS A 102 6.02 -4.55 2.93
CA CYS A 102 5.12 -4.59 4.08
C CYS A 102 4.01 -5.65 3.93
N THR A 103 3.51 -5.88 2.72
CA THR A 103 2.50 -6.92 2.41
C THR A 103 3.10 -8.27 2.01
N SER A 104 4.31 -8.59 2.49
CA SER A 104 4.87 -9.93 2.34
C SER A 104 3.96 -10.99 3.01
N GLN A 105 3.78 -12.12 2.32
CA GLN A 105 3.07 -13.29 2.85
C GLN A 105 3.83 -13.93 4.03
N VAL A 106 5.15 -13.77 4.07
CA VAL A 106 6.00 -14.23 5.17
C VAL A 106 6.21 -13.07 6.16
N PRO A 107 5.72 -13.17 7.42
CA PRO A 107 5.78 -12.06 8.39
C PRO A 107 7.20 -11.58 8.70
N SER A 108 8.19 -12.48 8.75
CA SER A 108 9.58 -12.14 9.01
C SER A 108 10.27 -11.33 7.91
N ASN A 109 9.69 -11.29 6.71
CA ASN A 109 10.21 -10.47 5.61
C ASN A 109 9.64 -9.05 5.63
N ARG A 110 8.62 -8.79 6.46
CA ARG A 110 8.08 -7.44 6.63
C ARG A 110 9.03 -6.65 7.54
N PRO A 111 9.30 -5.37 7.27
CA PRO A 111 10.09 -4.52 8.15
C PRO A 111 9.42 -4.32 9.52
N GLU A 112 10.16 -3.79 10.49
CA GLU A 112 9.59 -3.16 11.67
C GLU A 112 8.97 -1.81 11.31
N MET A 113 7.94 -1.36 12.03
CA MET A 113 7.34 -0.05 11.73
C MET A 113 8.34 1.11 11.87
N GLY A 114 9.33 0.99 12.75
CA GLY A 114 10.42 1.98 12.83
C GLY A 114 11.21 2.07 11.51
N GLU A 115 11.52 0.92 10.90
CA GLU A 115 12.22 0.87 9.61
C GLU A 115 11.34 1.43 8.48
N VAL A 116 10.03 1.14 8.48
CA VAL A 116 9.07 1.71 7.52
C VAL A 116 9.11 3.24 7.55
N VAL A 117 9.08 3.84 8.75
CA VAL A 117 9.17 5.31 8.91
C VAL A 117 10.49 5.83 8.38
N THR A 118 11.62 5.21 8.74
CA THR A 118 12.94 5.61 8.24
C THR A 118 13.03 5.53 6.72
N ILE A 119 12.50 4.49 6.09
CA ILE A 119 12.49 4.36 4.63
C ILE A 119 11.63 5.46 4.01
N LEU A 120 10.45 5.75 4.55
CA LEU A 120 9.60 6.84 4.05
C LEU A 120 10.27 8.22 4.16
N GLU A 121 11.02 8.47 5.24
CA GLU A 121 11.81 9.70 5.40
C GLU A 121 12.93 9.81 4.36
N LEU A 122 13.56 8.68 3.99
CA LEU A 122 14.60 8.63 2.95
C LEU A 122 14.03 8.78 1.54
N ILE A 123 12.79 8.33 1.30
CA ILE A 123 12.14 8.45 -0.01
C ILE A 123 11.82 9.91 -0.32
N ARG A 124 11.47 10.72 0.69
CA ARG A 124 11.18 12.14 0.49
C ARG A 124 12.37 12.83 -0.17
N CYS A 125 12.19 13.27 -1.41
CA CYS A 125 13.15 14.17 -2.03
C CYS A 125 13.11 15.48 -1.21
N PRO A 126 14.25 16.11 -0.90
CA PRO A 126 14.20 17.47 -0.36
C PRO A 126 13.54 18.36 -1.42
N SER A 127 12.25 18.64 -1.22
CA SER A 127 11.54 19.69 -1.93
C SER A 127 12.43 20.93 -1.89
N GLY A 128 12.74 21.45 -3.07
CA GLY A 128 13.90 22.30 -3.33
C GLY A 128 14.14 23.43 -2.31
N SER A 129 15.39 23.87 -2.29
CA SER A 129 15.78 25.19 -1.81
C SER A 129 14.94 26.29 -2.50
N ASP A 130 13.77 26.59 -1.95
CA ASP A 130 13.06 27.83 -2.25
C ASP A 130 13.76 28.96 -1.49
N GLY A 131 14.55 29.75 -2.22
CA GLY A 131 15.03 31.06 -1.75
C GLY A 131 16.45 31.43 -2.14
N GLN A 132 16.74 31.60 -3.44
CA GLN A 132 17.69 32.62 -3.92
C GLN A 132 17.58 32.80 -5.44
N GLU A 133 16.66 33.65 -5.87
CA GLU A 133 16.86 34.46 -7.07
C GLU A 133 16.06 35.78 -6.94
N GLU A 134 16.44 36.56 -5.93
CA GLU A 134 16.24 38.01 -5.95
C GLU A 134 17.64 38.64 -6.06
N LEU A 135 18.26 38.53 -7.23
CA LEU A 135 19.22 39.50 -7.76
C LEU A 135 19.52 39.19 -9.23
N LEU A 136 19.00 40.04 -10.12
CA LEU A 136 19.53 40.50 -11.42
C LEU A 136 18.41 40.59 -12.46
N GLY A 137 17.83 41.78 -12.56
CA GLY A 137 16.87 42.21 -13.57
C GLY A 137 16.37 43.60 -13.27
#